data_AF-A0A5M3MVR9-F1
#
_entry.id   AF-A0A5M3MVR9-F1
#
_cell.length_a   1.000
_cell.length_b   1.000
_cell.length_c   1.000
_cell.angle_alpha   90.00
_cell.angle_beta   90.00
_cell.angle_gamma   90.00
#
_symmetry.space_group_name_H-M   'P 1'
#
loop_
_entity.id
_entity.type
_entity.pdbx_description
1 polymer ?
#
loop_
_entity_poly.entity_id
_entity_poly.type
_entity_poly.pdbx_seq_one_letter_code
_entity_poly.pdbx_strand_id
1 'polypeptide(L)'
;MGTVTVYENAKDVPDREALQACYLAAHPDAEWWLPEDEEAAHISYWARFDPHHVYFVGGFGDEHFIGYVPLDMYREALPSRKVIVDQSSR
;
A
#
# COMPACT_ATOMS: atom_id res chain seq x y z
N MET A 1 -11.63 -10.21 6.37
CA MET A 1 -11.32 -10.66 4.99
C MET A 1 -11.89 -9.64 4.02
N GLY A 2 -11.16 -9.29 2.96
CA GLY A 2 -11.47 -8.21 2.03
C GLY A 2 -11.33 -8.66 0.57
N THR A 3 -11.48 -7.72 -0.35
CA THR A 3 -11.38 -7.97 -1.80
C THR A 3 -9.97 -7.63 -2.29
N VAL A 4 -9.39 -8.45 -3.17
CA VAL A 4 -8.15 -8.12 -3.90
C VAL A 4 -8.52 -7.79 -5.33
N THR A 5 -8.20 -6.59 -5.78
CA THR A 5 -8.30 -6.18 -7.18
C THR A 5 -6.91 -6.29 -7.80
N VAL A 6 -6.77 -7.14 -8.81
CA VAL A 6 -5.52 -7.34 -9.56
C VAL A 6 -5.61 -6.61 -10.89
N TYR A 7 -4.56 -5.87 -11.26
CA TYR A 7 -4.44 -5.17 -12.54
C TYR A 7 -3.41 -5.90 -13.41
N GLU A 8 -3.89 -6.77 -14.28
CA GLU A 8 -3.01 -7.54 -15.19
C GLU A 8 -2.31 -6.62 -16.21
N ASN A 9 -2.93 -5.49 -16.56
CA ASN A 9 -2.33 -4.47 -17.40
C ASN A 9 -2.06 -3.20 -16.60
N ALA A 10 -0.82 -2.72 -16.63
CA ALA A 10 -0.42 -1.49 -15.95
C ALA A 10 -1.22 -0.25 -16.40
N LYS A 11 -1.79 -0.25 -17.62
CA LYS A 11 -2.62 0.85 -18.13
C LYS A 11 -3.99 0.97 -17.44
N ASP A 12 -4.45 -0.09 -16.80
CA ASP A 12 -5.74 -0.11 -16.10
C ASP A 12 -5.63 0.39 -14.64
N VAL A 13 -4.40 0.65 -14.18
CA VAL A 13 -4.12 1.12 -12.83
C VAL A 13 -4.51 2.61 -12.69
N PRO A 14 -5.42 2.97 -11.77
CA PRO A 14 -5.79 4.37 -11.55
C PRO A 14 -4.61 5.15 -10.96
N ASP A 15 -4.40 6.39 -11.39
CA ASP A 15 -3.34 7.28 -10.89
C ASP A 15 -1.94 6.61 -10.83
N ARG A 16 -1.63 5.77 -11.82
CA ARG A 16 -0.44 4.90 -11.85
C ARG A 16 0.86 5.60 -11.45
N GLU A 17 1.14 6.78 -12.00
CA GLU A 17 2.37 7.51 -11.71
C GLU A 17 2.50 7.90 -10.22
N ALA A 18 1.41 8.34 -9.60
CA ALA A 18 1.39 8.68 -8.19
C ALA A 18 1.52 7.43 -7.30
N LEU A 19 0.89 6.32 -7.70
CA LEU A 19 1.02 5.04 -7.00
C LEU A 19 2.45 4.49 -7.09
N GLN A 20 3.06 4.53 -8.27
CA GLN A 20 4.44 4.11 -8.49
C GLN A 20 5.40 4.95 -7.64
N ALA A 21 5.26 6.28 -7.65
CA ALA A 21 6.09 7.16 -6.82
C ALA A 21 5.92 6.86 -5.31
N CYS A 22 4.69 6.63 -4.86
CA CYS A 22 4.40 6.27 -3.46
C CYS A 22 5.01 4.91 -3.08
N TYR A 23 4.90 3.92 -3.97
CA TYR A 23 5.42 2.58 -3.74
C TYR A 23 6.95 2.56 -3.67
N LEU A 24 7.62 3.22 -4.62
CA LEU A 24 9.08 3.31 -4.66
C LEU A 24 9.66 4.17 -3.53
N ALA A 25 8.91 5.16 -3.02
CA ALA A 25 9.34 5.91 -1.83
C ALA A 25 9.47 4.99 -0.60
N ALA A 26 8.67 3.92 -0.51
CA ALA A 26 8.76 2.92 0.54
C ALA A 26 9.68 1.73 0.17
N HIS A 27 9.83 1.42 -1.13
CA HIS A 27 10.59 0.29 -1.65
C HIS A 27 11.50 0.71 -2.83
N PRO A 28 12.59 1.47 -2.58
CA PRO A 28 13.44 1.97 -3.68
C PRO A 28 14.14 0.86 -4.47
N ASP A 29 14.40 -0.29 -3.83
CA ASP A 29 14.99 -1.48 -4.44
C ASP A 29 14.06 -2.18 -5.45
N ALA A 30 12.77 -1.84 -5.45
CA ALA A 30 11.77 -2.39 -6.35
C ALA A 30 11.73 -1.73 -7.75
N GLU A 31 12.52 -0.68 -8.01
CA GLU A 31 12.50 0.10 -9.25
C GLU A 31 12.60 -0.76 -10.52
N TRP A 32 13.49 -1.75 -10.52
CA TRP A 32 13.73 -2.68 -11.63
C TRP A 32 12.77 -3.87 -11.69
N TRP A 33 11.76 -3.89 -10.81
CA TRP A 33 10.81 -4.99 -10.67
C TRP A 33 9.37 -4.55 -10.92
N LEU A 34 9.20 -3.32 -11.41
CA LEU A 34 7.91 -2.74 -11.69
C LEU A 34 7.22 -3.41 -12.90
N PRO A 35 5.88 -3.54 -12.89
CA PRO A 35 5.11 -4.20 -13.97
C PRO A 35 5.29 -3.59 -15.37
N GLU A 36 5.80 -2.36 -15.44
CA GLU A 36 5.96 -1.58 -16.67
C GLU A 36 7.27 -1.84 -17.42
N ASP A 37 8.22 -2.57 -16.81
CA ASP A 37 9.51 -2.89 -17.43
C ASP A 37 9.40 -4.17 -18.27
N GLU A 38 9.34 -4.03 -19.59
CA GLU A 38 9.28 -5.15 -20.54
C GLU A 38 10.56 -6.00 -20.56
N GLU A 39 11.67 -5.48 -20.02
CA GLU A 39 12.99 -6.11 -19.95
C GLU A 39 13.25 -6.74 -18.58
N ALA A 40 12.30 -6.63 -17.64
CA ALA A 40 12.40 -7.19 -16.30
C ALA A 40 12.56 -8.72 -16.34
N ALA A 41 13.35 -9.24 -15.40
CA ALA A 41 13.59 -10.68 -15.29
C ALA A 41 12.32 -11.49 -14.91
N HIS A 42 11.30 -10.82 -14.36
CA HIS A 42 10.07 -11.42 -13.86
C HIS A 42 8.84 -10.58 -14.22
N ILE A 43 7.71 -11.25 -14.42
CA ILE A 43 6.41 -10.61 -14.62
C ILE A 43 5.83 -10.25 -13.25
N SER A 44 5.48 -8.98 -13.07
CA SER A 44 4.78 -8.47 -11.89
C SER A 44 3.50 -7.74 -12.29
N TYR A 45 2.61 -7.51 -11.33
CA TYR A 45 1.36 -6.78 -11.53
C TYR A 45 1.02 -5.96 -10.30
N TRP A 46 0.27 -4.87 -10.51
CA TRP A 46 -0.27 -4.09 -9.40
C TRP A 46 -1.49 -4.81 -8.80
N ALA A 47 -1.62 -4.77 -7.48
CA ALA A 47 -2.79 -5.27 -6.79
C ALA A 47 -3.18 -4.35 -5.63
N ARG A 48 -4.48 -4.16 -5.44
CA ARG A 48 -5.04 -3.41 -4.32
C ARG A 48 -5.85 -4.35 -3.44
N PHE A 49 -5.59 -4.30 -2.14
CA PHE A 49 -6.41 -4.98 -1.14
C PHE A 49 -7.37 -4.00 -0.48
N ASP A 50 -8.67 -4.26 -0.58
CA ASP A 50 -9.74 -3.49 0.04
C ASP A 50 -10.32 -4.28 1.23
N PRO A 51 -9.89 -3.98 2.47
CA PRO A 51 -10.38 -4.69 3.65
C PRO A 51 -11.86 -4.38 3.88
N HIS A 52 -12.68 -5.40 4.15
CA HIS A 52 -14.06 -5.21 4.63
C HIS A 52 -14.15 -4.99 6.14
N HIS A 53 -13.23 -5.59 6.90
CA HIS A 53 -13.16 -5.49 8.35
C HIS A 53 -11.71 -5.50 8.80
N VAL A 54 -11.42 -4.72 9.85
CA VAL A 54 -10.14 -4.71 10.55
C VAL A 54 -10.40 -5.22 11.97
N TYR A 55 -9.75 -6.31 12.35
CA TYR A 55 -9.80 -6.85 13.71
C TYR A 55 -8.42 -6.70 14.33
N PHE A 56 -8.35 -5.97 15.43
CA PHE A 56 -7.10 -5.66 16.10
C PHE A 56 -6.98 -6.47 17.39
N VAL A 57 -5.78 -6.97 17.64
CA VAL A 57 -5.37 -7.57 18.90
C VAL A 57 -4.04 -6.96 19.27
N GLY A 58 -4.01 -6.14 20.31
CA GLY A 58 -2.77 -5.50 20.74
C GLY A 58 -2.94 -4.61 21.98
N GLY A 59 -1.82 -4.00 22.38
CA GLY A 59 -1.67 -3.31 23.66
C GLY A 59 -0.86 -4.12 24.67
N PHE A 60 -0.45 -3.48 25.75
CA PHE A 60 0.43 -4.05 26.76
C PHE A 60 -0.01 -3.60 28.16
N GLY A 61 -0.12 -4.55 29.10
CA GLY A 61 -0.53 -4.25 30.47
C GLY A 61 -2.03 -3.94 30.58
N ASP A 62 -2.35 -2.80 31.17
CA ASP A 62 -3.72 -2.30 31.36
C ASP A 62 -4.29 -1.64 30.11
N GLU A 63 -3.44 -1.13 29.21
CA GLU A 63 -3.85 -0.57 27.92
C GLU A 63 -3.88 -1.64 26.84
N HIS A 64 -5.05 -2.26 26.65
CA HIS A 64 -5.27 -3.24 25.59
C HIS A 64 -6.56 -2.97 24.81
N PHE A 65 -6.50 -3.23 23.50
CA PHE A 65 -7.68 -3.24 22.64
C PHE A 65 -7.74 -4.57 21.89
N ILE A 66 -8.89 -5.24 22.00
CA ILE A 66 -9.19 -6.46 21.27
C ILE A 66 -10.57 -6.28 20.67
N GLY A 67 -10.66 -6.17 19.35
CA GLY A 67 -11.94 -5.98 18.70
C GLY A 67 -11.87 -5.44 17.28
N TYR A 68 -13.05 -5.23 16.72
CA TYR A 68 -13.21 -4.63 15.40
C TYR A 68 -12.94 -3.13 15.45
N VAL A 69 -12.12 -2.65 14.51
CA VAL A 69 -11.93 -1.23 14.22
C VAL A 69 -12.92 -0.84 13.11
N PRO A 70 -13.75 0.21 13.28
CA PRO A 70 -14.62 0.69 12.22
C PRO A 70 -13.80 1.03 10.97
N LEU A 71 -14.27 0.56 9.80
CA LEU A 71 -13.49 0.67 8.57
C LEU A 71 -13.26 2.12 8.15
N ASP A 72 -14.26 3.00 8.33
CA ASP A 72 -14.14 4.42 7.99
C ASP A 72 -13.12 5.12 8.89
N MET A 73 -13.13 4.80 10.20
CA MET A 73 -12.10 5.27 11.12
C MET A 73 -10.69 4.83 10.69
N TYR A 74 -10.53 3.57 10.24
CA TYR A 74 -9.24 3.09 9.74
C TYR A 74 -8.79 3.82 8.47
N ARG A 75 -9.71 4.13 7.55
CA ARG A 75 -9.43 4.82 6.28
C ARG A 75 -9.09 6.30 6.45
N GLU A 76 -9.74 6.96 7.41
CA GLU A 76 -9.57 8.40 7.67
C GLU A 76 -8.38 8.69 8.60
N ALA A 77 -7.82 7.67 9.25
CA ALA A 77 -6.71 7.83 10.17
C ALA A 77 -5.47 8.40 9.46
N LEU A 78 -4.90 9.45 10.05
CA LEU A 78 -3.62 9.99 9.59
C LEU A 78 -2.47 9.12 10.13
N PRO A 79 -1.44 8.86 9.31
CA PRO A 79 -0.26 8.12 9.77
C PRO A 79 0.48 8.94 10.85
N SER A 80 0.84 8.28 11.95
CA SER A 80 1.54 8.90 13.09
C SER A 80 2.96 9.36 12.76
N ARG A 81 3.58 8.78 11.73
CA ARG A 81 4.84 9.22 11.14
C ARG A 81 4.54 9.76 9.74
N LYS A 82 4.95 11.00 9.45
CA LYS A 82 5.00 11.47 8.06
C LYS A 82 5.92 10.51 7.29
N VAL A 83 5.38 9.79 6.32
CA VAL A 83 6.20 9.20 5.26
C VAL A 83 6.83 10.41 4.56
N ILE A 84 8.12 10.65 4.83
CA ILE A 84 8.85 11.72 4.15
C ILE A 84 9.04 11.21 2.73
N VAL A 85 8.18 11.67 1.81
CA VAL A 85 8.45 11.56 0.38
C VAL A 85 9.60 12.54 0.13
N ASP A 86 10.83 12.04 0.08
CA ASP A 86 11.98 12.85 -0.29
C ASP A 86 11.83 13.22 -1.78
N GLN A 87 11.43 14.47 -2.03
CA GLN A 87 11.26 15.05 -3.36
C GLN A 87 12.59 15.59 -3.92
N SER A 88 13.74 15.16 -3.40
CA SER A 88 15.05 15.65 -3.84
C SER A 88 15.93 14.55 -4.44
N SER A 89 15.64 14.16 -5.68
CA SER A 89 16.70 13.73 -6.59
C SER A 89 16.49 14.41 -7.95
N ARG A 90 17.31 15.45 -8.16
CA ARG A 90 17.84 15.78 -9.49
C ARG A 90 19.19 15.11 -9.63
#